data_AF-A0A522C184-F1
#
_entry.id   AF-A0A522C184-F1
#
_cell.length_a   1.000
_cell.length_b   1.000
_cell.length_c   1.000
_cell.angle_alpha   90.00
_cell.angle_beta   90.00
_cell.angle_gamma   90.00
#
_symmetry.space_group_name_H-M   'P 1'
#
loop_
_entity.id
_entity.type
_entity.pdbx_description
1 polymer ?
#
loop_
_entity_poly.entity_id
_entity_poly.type
_entity_poly.pdbx_seq_one_letter_code
_entity_poly.pdbx_strand_id
1 'polypeptide(L)'
;MAEQTKIEAGKLQELQRQIQFNEKVRYVTNSIHAANNITEILTKLSDNILGLFDAERITIYLTDISKKELVSKYLVGSGIKEIRVPISPTSLAGYTAHSGKMINIADVYNDAELAKIDARLNFDKSWDEKSGFRTKQVLAAPIPFENKLLGV
;
A
#
# COMPACT_ATOMS: atom_id res chain seq x y z
N MET A 1 -35.60 -9.08 -26.88
CA MET A 1 -34.86 -10.34 -26.65
C MET A 1 -33.34 -10.13 -26.64
N ALA A 2 -32.71 -9.61 -27.70
CA ALA A 2 -31.25 -9.40 -27.74
C ALA A 2 -30.67 -8.49 -26.62
N GLU A 3 -31.44 -7.49 -26.19
CA GLU A 3 -31.03 -6.56 -25.13
C GLU A 3 -31.07 -7.17 -23.73
N GLN A 4 -32.06 -8.04 -23.46
CA GLN A 4 -32.13 -8.81 -22.20
C GLN A 4 -30.97 -9.81 -22.09
N THR A 5 -30.64 -10.51 -23.17
CA THR A 5 -29.50 -11.44 -23.20
C THR A 5 -28.16 -10.74 -22.97
N LYS A 6 -28.01 -9.50 -23.48
CA LYS A 6 -26.81 -8.69 -23.27
C LYS A 6 -26.69 -8.19 -21.82
N ILE A 7 -27.80 -7.81 -21.20
CA ILE A 7 -27.86 -7.41 -19.77
C ILE A 7 -27.54 -8.60 -18.86
N GLU A 8 -28.07 -9.78 -19.17
CA GLU A 8 -27.84 -11.01 -18.40
C GLU A 8 -26.39 -11.50 -18.53
N ALA A 9 -25.81 -11.44 -19.73
CA ALA A 9 -24.38 -11.73 -19.94
C ALA A 9 -23.46 -10.74 -19.19
N GLY A 10 -23.79 -9.44 -19.17
CA GLY A 10 -23.04 -8.44 -18.41
C GLY A 10 -23.10 -8.67 -16.90
N LYS A 11 -24.27 -9.04 -16.37
CA LYS A 11 -24.43 -9.43 -14.96
C LYS A 11 -23.63 -10.68 -14.61
N LEU A 12 -23.62 -11.69 -15.48
CA LEU A 12 -22.86 -12.92 -15.27
C LEU A 12 -21.35 -12.64 -15.23
N GLN A 13 -20.85 -11.77 -16.11
CA GLN A 13 -19.44 -11.37 -16.12
C GLN A 13 -19.05 -10.60 -14.86
N GLU A 14 -19.86 -9.64 -14.40
CA GLU A 14 -19.57 -8.91 -13.17
C GLU A 14 -19.59 -9.84 -11.95
N LEU A 15 -20.53 -10.78 -11.89
CA LEU A 15 -20.58 -11.77 -10.82
C LEU A 15 -19.33 -12.66 -10.82
N GLN A 16 -18.89 -13.13 -12.00
CA GLN A 16 -17.65 -13.89 -12.13
C GLN A 16 -16.43 -13.09 -11.66
N ARG A 17 -16.36 -11.80 -12.01
CA ARG A 17 -15.29 -10.89 -11.56
C ARG A 17 -15.28 -10.74 -10.03
N GLN A 18 -16.46 -10.60 -9.41
CA GLN A 18 -16.59 -10.51 -7.95
C GLN A 18 -16.18 -11.80 -7.26
N ILE A 19 -16.54 -12.97 -7.80
CA ILE A 19 -16.12 -14.27 -7.25
C ILE A 19 -14.60 -14.40 -7.31
N GLN A 20 -14.00 -14.14 -8.48
CA GLN A 20 -12.55 -14.22 -8.66
C GLN A 20 -11.79 -13.26 -7.72
N PHE A 21 -12.30 -12.04 -7.55
CA PHE A 21 -11.72 -11.08 -6.62
C PHE A 21 -11.78 -11.58 -5.17
N ASN A 22 -12.95 -12.06 -4.73
CA ASN A 22 -13.11 -12.60 -3.37
C ASN A 22 -12.24 -13.83 -3.12
N GLU A 23 -12.04 -14.69 -4.13
CA GLU A 23 -11.12 -15.82 -4.03
C GLU A 23 -9.67 -15.38 -3.84
N LYS A 24 -9.21 -14.37 -4.60
CA LYS A 24 -7.88 -13.78 -4.43
C LYS A 24 -7.70 -13.16 -3.04
N VAL A 25 -8.70 -12.42 -2.56
CA VAL A 25 -8.68 -11.83 -1.20
C VAL A 25 -8.56 -12.93 -0.15
N ARG A 26 -9.40 -13.98 -0.24
CA ARG A 26 -9.36 -15.10 0.70
C ARG A 26 -8.01 -15.82 0.68
N TYR A 27 -7.43 -16.03 -0.51
CA TYR A 27 -6.10 -16.62 -0.65
C TYR A 27 -5.05 -15.80 0.07
N VAL A 28 -4.96 -14.49 -0.23
CA VAL A 28 -3.99 -13.58 0.40
C VAL A 28 -4.15 -13.57 1.92
N THR A 29 -5.39 -13.45 2.43
CA THR A 29 -5.66 -13.47 3.87
C THR A 29 -5.19 -14.77 4.54
N ASN A 30 -5.50 -15.93 3.96
CA ASN A 30 -5.07 -17.21 4.51
C ASN A 30 -3.56 -17.36 4.49
N SER A 31 -2.90 -16.91 3.42
CA SER A 31 -1.44 -16.95 3.31
C SER A 31 -0.75 -16.01 4.30
N ILE A 32 -1.33 -14.83 4.57
CA ILE A 32 -0.84 -13.92 5.62
C ILE A 32 -0.94 -14.60 6.99
N HIS A 33 -2.06 -15.26 7.31
CA HIS A 33 -2.22 -15.99 8.57
C HIS A 33 -1.27 -17.17 8.72
N ALA A 34 -0.88 -17.82 7.62
CA ALA A 34 0.04 -18.95 7.62
C ALA A 34 1.52 -18.53 7.63
N ALA A 35 1.83 -17.27 7.36
CA ALA A 35 3.21 -16.78 7.31
C ALA A 35 3.82 -16.68 8.72
N ASN A 36 5.09 -17.06 8.84
CA ASN A 36 5.78 -17.08 10.14
C ASN A 36 6.25 -15.70 10.60
N ASN A 37 6.50 -14.80 9.65
CA ASN A 37 7.01 -13.46 9.90
C ASN A 37 6.74 -12.52 8.72
N ILE A 38 6.94 -11.22 8.94
CA ILE A 38 6.72 -10.19 7.92
C ILE A 38 7.62 -10.34 6.69
N THR A 39 8.84 -10.88 6.85
CA THR A 39 9.75 -11.11 5.73
C THR A 39 9.18 -12.14 4.77
N GLU A 40 8.54 -13.20 5.28
CA GLU A 40 7.87 -14.19 4.45
C GLU A 40 6.69 -13.58 3.68
N ILE A 41 5.89 -12.71 4.31
CA ILE A 41 4.80 -11.97 3.65
C ILE A 41 5.37 -11.13 2.50
N LEU A 42 6.41 -10.34 2.78
CA LEU A 42 7.04 -9.44 1.79
C LEU A 42 7.73 -10.19 0.65
N THR A 43 8.25 -11.39 0.87
CA THR A 43 8.95 -12.14 -0.19
C THR A 43 8.03 -13.04 -1.01
N LYS A 44 7.00 -13.64 -0.40
CA LYS A 44 6.14 -14.63 -1.06
C LYS A 44 4.79 -14.08 -1.50
N LEU A 45 4.27 -13.04 -0.83
CA LEU A 45 2.90 -12.58 -1.03
C LEU A 45 2.80 -11.21 -1.70
N SER A 46 3.90 -10.50 -1.88
CA SER A 46 3.91 -9.15 -2.49
C SER A 46 3.15 -9.10 -3.82
N ASP A 47 3.43 -10.00 -4.76
CA ASP A 47 2.77 -9.99 -6.07
C ASP A 47 1.25 -10.25 -5.97
N ASN A 48 0.85 -11.13 -5.04
CA ASN A 48 -0.57 -11.42 -4.81
C ASN A 48 -1.30 -10.22 -4.19
N ILE A 49 -0.66 -9.53 -3.24
CA ILE A 49 -1.20 -8.31 -2.63
C ILE A 49 -1.28 -7.21 -3.68
N LEU A 50 -0.22 -6.99 -4.47
CA LEU A 50 -0.18 -6.01 -5.55
C LEU A 50 -1.31 -6.25 -6.57
N GLY A 51 -1.56 -7.52 -6.92
CA GLY A 51 -2.64 -7.90 -7.83
C GLY A 51 -4.06 -7.67 -7.31
N LEU A 52 -4.24 -7.44 -6.00
CA LEU A 52 -5.53 -7.02 -5.44
C LEU A 52 -5.80 -5.53 -5.66
N PHE A 53 -4.75 -4.73 -5.73
CA PHE A 53 -4.82 -3.27 -5.85
C PHE A 53 -4.47 -2.74 -7.25
N ASP A 54 -4.07 -3.62 -8.17
CA ASP A 54 -3.53 -3.26 -9.48
C ASP A 54 -2.34 -2.29 -9.35
N ALA A 55 -1.47 -2.57 -8.39
CA ALA A 55 -0.34 -1.73 -8.02
C ALA A 55 0.99 -2.31 -8.52
N GLU A 56 1.97 -1.44 -8.80
CA GLU A 56 3.30 -1.85 -9.27
C GLU A 56 4.28 -2.15 -8.12
N ARG A 57 4.16 -1.44 -7.00
CA ARG A 57 5.04 -1.59 -5.83
C ARG A 57 4.29 -1.45 -4.53
N ILE A 58 4.75 -2.20 -3.53
CA ILE A 58 4.27 -2.14 -2.15
C ILE A 58 5.48 -1.93 -1.24
N THR A 59 5.29 -1.14 -0.20
CA THR A 59 6.27 -0.99 0.87
C THR A 59 5.51 -1.07 2.17
N ILE A 60 5.93 -1.99 3.05
CA ILE A 60 5.36 -2.12 4.39
C ILE A 60 6.38 -1.56 5.38
N TYR A 61 5.93 -0.62 6.20
CA TYR A 61 6.69 -0.03 7.28
C TYR A 61 6.26 -0.63 8.62
N LEU A 62 7.24 -0.88 9.50
CA LEU A 62 7.02 -1.20 10.89
C LEU A 62 7.28 0.04 11.76
N THR A 63 6.44 0.25 12.76
CA THR A 63 6.57 1.36 13.70
C THR A 63 7.59 1.04 14.78
N ASP A 64 8.66 1.83 14.87
CA ASP A 64 9.58 1.89 16.00
C ASP A 64 9.08 2.96 16.97
N ILE A 65 8.29 2.54 17.96
CA ILE A 65 7.66 3.42 18.95
C ILE A 65 8.71 4.17 19.78
N SER A 66 9.83 3.51 20.10
CA SER A 66 10.90 4.07 20.94
C SER A 66 11.58 5.25 20.24
N LYS A 67 11.77 5.15 18.92
CA LYS A 67 12.40 6.20 18.11
C LYS A 67 11.41 7.14 17.42
N LYS A 68 10.11 6.82 17.44
CA LYS A 68 9.06 7.52 16.69
C LYS A 68 9.35 7.53 15.18
N GLU A 69 9.78 6.39 14.66
CA GLU A 69 10.14 6.19 13.25
C GLU A 69 9.35 5.04 12.64
N LEU A 70 9.23 5.07 11.32
CA LEU A 70 8.81 3.97 10.48
C LEU A 70 10.05 3.32 9.86
N VAL A 71 10.12 2.00 9.89
CA VAL A 71 11.23 1.21 9.34
C VAL A 71 10.64 0.24 8.32
N SER A 72 10.95 0.42 7.03
CA SER A 72 10.65 -0.60 6.03
C SER A 72 11.84 -1.50 5.81
N LYS A 73 11.54 -2.77 5.51
CA LYS A 73 12.51 -3.73 4.99
C LYS A 73 12.12 -4.03 3.55
N TYR A 74 13.03 -3.79 2.62
CA TYR A 74 12.84 -4.16 1.21
C TYR A 74 14.06 -4.89 0.70
N LEU A 75 13.83 -5.84 -0.21
CA LEU A 75 14.88 -6.60 -0.86
C LEU A 75 15.39 -5.82 -2.08
N VAL A 76 16.70 -5.64 -2.18
CA VAL A 76 17.37 -5.13 -3.37
C VAL A 76 18.48 -6.11 -3.74
N GLY A 77 18.29 -6.84 -4.85
CA GLY A 77 19.21 -7.91 -5.23
C GLY A 77 19.27 -8.99 -4.13
N SER A 78 20.45 -9.23 -3.57
CA SER A 78 20.68 -10.17 -2.46
C SER A 78 20.71 -9.52 -1.06
N GLY A 79 20.51 -8.21 -0.95
CA GLY A 79 20.59 -7.47 0.32
C GLY A 79 19.25 -6.95 0.82
N ILE A 80 19.05 -6.99 2.14
CA ILE A 80 17.95 -6.26 2.80
C ILE A 80 18.43 -4.83 3.01
N LYS A 81 17.73 -3.86 2.41
CA LYS A 81 17.91 -2.43 2.73
C LYS A 81 16.78 -1.96 3.64
N GLU A 82 17.12 -1.00 4.50
CA GLU A 82 16.16 -0.35 5.39
C GLU A 82 15.94 1.10 4.93
N ILE A 83 14.67 1.52 4.85
CA ILE A 83 14.32 2.95 4.78
C ILE A 83 13.72 3.33 6.13
N ARG A 84 14.20 4.45 6.68
CA ARG A 84 13.70 5.03 7.93
C ARG A 84 13.02 6.36 7.63
N VAL A 85 11.79 6.51 8.12
CA VAL A 85 10.98 7.71 7.93
C VAL A 85 10.46 8.18 9.28
N PRO A 86 10.67 9.44 9.69
CA PRO A 86 10.11 9.95 10.94
C PRO A 86 8.58 9.96 10.90
N ILE A 87 7.93 9.59 12.02
CA ILE A 87 6.47 9.74 12.17
C ILE A 87 6.16 11.22 12.32
N SER A 88 5.77 11.83 11.20
CA SER A 88 5.64 13.26 11.06
C SER A 88 4.66 13.59 9.92
N PRO A 89 4.03 14.77 9.93
CA PRO A 89 3.09 15.15 8.88
C PRO A 89 3.75 15.48 7.53
N THR A 90 5.07 15.35 7.40
CA THR A 90 5.82 15.86 6.25
C THR A 90 6.01 14.84 5.14
N SER A 91 5.87 13.54 5.40
CA SER A 91 6.01 12.49 4.36
C SER A 91 4.73 11.68 4.24
N LEU A 92 4.52 10.99 3.12
CA LEU A 92 3.31 10.19 2.89
C LEU A 92 3.12 9.12 3.98
N ALA A 93 4.12 8.25 4.18
CA ALA A 93 4.05 7.21 5.20
C ALA A 93 4.04 7.78 6.61
N GLY A 94 4.86 8.80 6.88
CA GLY A 94 4.91 9.46 8.19
C GLY A 94 3.58 10.12 8.55
N TYR A 95 2.90 10.73 7.58
CA TYR A 95 1.60 11.37 7.77
C TYR A 95 0.52 10.35 8.05
N THR A 96 0.47 9.25 7.30
CA THR A 96 -0.46 8.14 7.55
C THR A 96 -0.28 7.59 8.96
N ALA A 97 0.96 7.41 9.41
CA ALA A 97 1.27 6.98 10.77
C ALA A 97 0.89 8.04 11.83
N HIS A 98 1.17 9.30 11.56
CA HIS A 98 0.91 10.40 12.49
C HIS A 98 -0.59 10.68 12.67
N SER A 99 -1.34 10.65 11.57
CA SER A 99 -2.77 10.97 11.55
C SER A 99 -3.67 9.77 11.82
N GLY A 100 -3.17 8.54 11.62
CA GLY A 100 -3.99 7.32 11.64
C GLY A 100 -5.04 7.28 10.53
N LYS A 101 -4.87 8.08 9.47
CA LYS A 101 -5.80 8.16 8.34
C LYS A 101 -5.17 7.59 7.08
N MET A 102 -5.96 6.86 6.32
CA MET A 102 -5.60 6.44 4.97
C MET A 102 -5.57 7.66 4.04
N ILE A 103 -4.58 7.69 3.14
CA ILE A 103 -4.47 8.69 2.07
C ILE A 103 -4.47 7.98 0.72
N ASN A 104 -5.17 8.57 -0.25
CA ASN A 104 -5.24 8.10 -1.63
C ASN A 104 -4.93 9.29 -2.54
N ILE A 105 -3.79 9.23 -3.21
CA ILE A 105 -3.21 10.33 -3.99
C ILE A 105 -3.12 9.90 -5.45
N ALA A 106 -3.65 10.72 -6.35
CA ALA A 106 -3.63 10.50 -7.79
C ALA A 106 -2.31 10.92 -8.45
N ASP A 107 -1.67 11.99 -7.96
CA ASP A 107 -0.34 12.40 -8.38
C ASP A 107 0.49 12.99 -7.23
N VAL A 108 1.49 12.24 -6.76
CA VAL A 108 2.39 12.68 -5.68
C VAL A 108 3.29 13.85 -6.07
N TYR A 109 3.41 14.19 -7.36
CA TYR A 109 4.14 15.38 -7.81
C TYR A 109 3.28 16.64 -7.82
N ASN A 110 1.97 16.54 -7.53
CA ASN A 110 1.05 17.66 -7.45
C ASN A 110 0.97 18.21 -6.02
N ASP A 111 1.76 19.25 -5.74
CA ASP A 111 1.82 19.87 -4.41
C ASP A 111 0.45 20.42 -3.95
N ALA A 112 -0.41 20.86 -4.88
CA ALA A 112 -1.75 21.33 -4.54
C ALA A 112 -2.70 20.20 -4.12
N GLU A 113 -2.46 18.97 -4.59
CA GLU A 113 -3.19 17.79 -4.12
C GLU A 113 -2.73 17.39 -2.72
N LEU A 114 -1.42 17.37 -2.48
CA LEU A 114 -0.85 17.08 -1.17
C LEU A 114 -1.29 18.11 -0.11
N ALA A 115 -1.30 19.40 -0.47
CA ALA A 115 -1.71 20.48 0.43
C ALA A 115 -3.19 20.39 0.87
N LYS A 116 -4.06 19.72 0.10
CA LYS A 116 -5.46 19.44 0.51
C LYS A 116 -5.55 18.40 1.62
N ILE A 117 -4.53 17.55 1.76
CA ILE A 117 -4.45 16.53 2.80
C ILE A 117 -3.85 17.15 4.08
N ASP A 118 -2.68 17.77 3.97
CA ASP A 118 -2.03 18.57 5.03
C ASP A 118 -1.04 19.54 4.39
N ALA A 119 -1.00 20.79 4.88
CA ALA A 119 -0.12 21.84 4.35
C ALA A 119 1.39 21.51 4.46
N ARG A 120 1.77 20.58 5.34
CA ARG A 120 3.16 20.16 5.54
C ARG A 120 3.54 18.93 4.72
N LEU A 121 2.55 18.24 4.15
CA LEU A 121 2.75 17.01 3.41
C LEU A 121 3.53 17.28 2.13
N ASN A 122 4.64 16.57 1.94
CA ASN A 122 5.44 16.64 0.73
C ASN A 122 5.88 15.23 0.29
N PHE A 123 6.25 15.12 -0.99
CA PHE A 123 6.81 13.92 -1.56
C PHE A 123 8.31 14.11 -1.82
N ASP A 124 9.12 13.23 -1.22
CA ASP A 124 10.57 13.21 -1.41
C ASP A 124 10.93 12.55 -2.74
N LYS A 125 11.07 13.37 -3.77
CA LYS A 125 11.41 12.98 -5.15
C LYS A 125 12.81 12.38 -5.27
N SER A 126 13.69 12.56 -4.28
CA SER A 126 15.07 12.07 -4.35
C SER A 126 15.17 10.54 -4.40
N TRP A 127 14.15 9.82 -3.88
CA TRP A 127 14.08 8.37 -3.97
C TRP A 127 13.76 7.88 -5.38
N ASP A 128 12.83 8.56 -6.05
CA ASP A 128 12.50 8.30 -7.45
C ASP A 128 13.73 8.57 -8.34
N GLU A 129 14.39 9.72 -8.15
CA GLU A 129 15.60 10.10 -8.88
C GLU A 129 16.74 9.08 -8.73
N LYS A 130 16.97 8.57 -7.51
CA LYS A 130 18.01 7.57 -7.24
C LYS A 130 17.69 6.18 -7.78
N SER A 131 16.41 5.81 -7.80
CA SER A 131 15.98 4.47 -8.22
C SER A 131 15.64 4.38 -9.71
N GLY A 132 15.46 5.51 -10.38
CA GLY A 132 14.94 5.58 -11.75
C GLY A 132 13.46 5.23 -11.87
N PHE A 133 12.78 5.01 -10.74
CA PHE A 133 11.35 4.74 -10.68
C PHE A 133 10.58 6.04 -10.51
N ARG A 134 9.42 6.18 -11.15
CA ARG A 134 8.55 7.34 -10.97
C ARG A 134 7.27 6.94 -10.25
N THR A 135 7.17 7.32 -8.99
CA THR A 135 5.95 7.19 -8.21
C THR A 135 4.92 8.19 -8.71
N LYS A 136 3.70 7.74 -9.01
CA LYS A 136 2.60 8.63 -9.46
C LYS A 136 1.43 8.57 -8.50
N GLN A 137 0.78 7.42 -8.43
CA GLN A 137 -0.36 7.17 -7.56
C GLN A 137 0.09 6.47 -6.30
N VAL A 138 -0.42 6.89 -5.14
CA VAL A 138 -0.09 6.29 -3.84
C VAL A 138 -1.34 6.11 -3.00
N LEU A 139 -1.56 4.88 -2.56
CA LEU A 139 -2.47 4.54 -1.48
C LEU A 139 -1.62 4.17 -0.26
N ALA A 140 -1.74 4.90 0.84
CA ALA A 140 -1.07 4.57 2.10
C ALA A 140 -2.10 4.43 3.21
N ALA A 141 -2.05 3.31 3.95
CA ALA A 141 -3.05 2.95 4.95
C ALA A 141 -2.37 2.60 6.28
N PRO A 142 -2.89 3.05 7.43
CA PRO A 142 -2.34 2.65 8.71
C PRO A 142 -2.68 1.17 8.99
N ILE A 143 -1.76 0.47 9.65
CA ILE A 143 -1.94 -0.89 10.14
C ILE A 143 -2.09 -0.83 11.67
N PRO A 144 -3.31 -0.65 12.20
CA PRO A 144 -3.56 -0.67 13.63
C PRO A 144 -3.61 -2.11 14.15
N PHE A 145 -3.19 -2.29 15.39
CA PHE A 145 -3.45 -3.50 16.18
C PHE A 145 -3.78 -3.09 17.60
N GLU A 146 -4.96 -3.50 18.07
CA GLU A 146 -5.56 -2.99 19.30
C GLU A 146 -5.60 -1.45 19.27
N ASN A 147 -4.92 -0.79 20.22
CA ASN A 147 -4.84 0.66 20.35
C ASN A 147 -3.47 1.22 19.94
N LYS A 148 -2.70 0.48 19.14
CA LYS A 148 -1.36 0.88 18.69
C LYS A 148 -1.25 0.81 17.17
N LEU A 149 -0.51 1.75 16.61
CA LEU A 149 -0.07 1.66 15.22
C LEU A 149 1.10 0.69 15.13
N LEU A 150 0.94 -0.40 14.38
CA LEU A 150 2.03 -1.33 14.10
C LEU A 150 2.84 -0.91 12.88
N GLY A 151 2.20 -0.26 11.91
CA GLY A 151 2.83 0.02 10.63
C GLY A 151 1.98 0.86 9.69
N VAL A 152 2.50 1.02 8.49
CA VAL A 152 1.88 1.67 7.33
C VAL A 152 2.18 0.84 6.08
#